data_AF-A0AB38BCK3-F1
#
_entry.id   AF-A0AB38BCK3-F1
#
_cell.length_a   1.000
_cell.length_b   1.000
_cell.length_c   1.000
_cell.angle_alpha   90.00
_cell.angle_beta   90.00
_cell.angle_gamma   90.00
#
_symmetry.space_group_name_H-M   'P 1'
#
loop_
_entity.id
_entity.type
_entity.pdbx_description
1 polymer ?
#
loop_
_entity_poly.entity_id
_entity_poly.type
_entity_poly.pdbx_seq_one_letter_code
_entity_poly.pdbx_strand_id
1 'polypeptide(L)'
;MANGPMGRRAFGERPGHPNGPVTGQGTEYTGRYVVLLDPSDQESGLNALRSSADIASVERVRGTDAAHVAELLERPDVSVLFEELGAAVVEVRPEQRHALVTTAEAESSIIAAEPERMVYASPITAPQQAPTEFFPAYRSDEEVVAHHTRAEIAAAQGPAVDEQKWTWGLQAIRANLSSLTGRDVKIAVLDSGVDTHHPDLAGRIEATVSFVPGETVEDGHGHGTHCIGTAAGAANPRQGPRYGVACDAKILAAKVLSNSTGSGTDGQILAGMAWAVAHGARVISMSLGAQVRPGELFPQTYEKLAQRALERGTVIVAAAGNDSHRPPEIRPVSRPANCPSILAVSALDKALTPSFFSNGGINGQGGEVNIAAPGRDVHSAAPGGGYQVMSGTSMATPHVAGVLALLAQANPNASAAELKVSLMSGAFPLTQPVRDVGSGLLQAP
;
A
#
# COMPACT_ATOMS: atom_id res chain seq x y z
N MET A 1 30.90 -1.79 65.72
CA MET A 1 31.71 -2.29 64.59
C MET A 1 31.16 -1.69 63.30
N ALA A 2 32.09 -1.24 62.47
CA ALA A 2 32.00 -0.53 61.20
C ALA A 2 30.91 -0.98 60.20
N ASN A 3 30.16 -0.04 59.59
CA ASN A 3 30.36 0.51 58.23
C ASN A 3 29.09 1.22 57.69
N GLY A 4 29.24 2.47 57.22
CA GLY A 4 28.25 3.21 56.39
C GLY A 4 28.38 2.88 54.89
N PRO A 5 27.86 3.68 53.92
CA PRO A 5 27.32 5.05 54.03
C PRO A 5 26.02 5.37 53.22
N MET A 6 25.65 6.66 53.26
CA MET A 6 24.49 7.33 52.66
C MET A 6 24.22 7.10 51.15
N GLY A 7 22.93 7.02 50.80
CA GLY A 7 22.40 7.19 49.44
C GLY A 7 21.64 8.51 49.26
N ARG A 8 21.98 9.25 48.19
CA ARG A 8 21.44 10.56 47.80
C ARG A 8 20.11 10.45 47.03
N ARG A 9 19.34 11.54 47.12
CA ARG A 9 18.08 11.94 46.47
C ARG A 9 17.82 11.38 45.05
N ALA A 10 16.60 10.88 44.85
CA ALA A 10 16.00 10.50 43.59
C ALA A 10 15.56 11.73 42.75
N PHE A 11 15.92 11.73 41.46
CA PHE A 11 15.34 12.56 40.41
C PHE A 11 14.65 11.63 39.39
N GLY A 12 13.49 12.06 38.91
CA GLY A 12 12.51 11.22 38.23
C GLY A 12 12.95 10.63 36.88
N GLU A 13 12.45 9.42 36.62
CA GLU A 13 12.48 8.77 35.33
C GLU A 13 11.23 9.12 34.52
N ARG A 14 11.45 9.53 33.27
CA ARG A 14 10.41 9.65 32.23
C ARG A 14 10.08 8.25 31.68
N PRO A 15 8.82 7.96 31.29
CA PRO A 15 8.48 6.68 30.68
C PRO A 15 9.13 6.55 29.29
N GLY A 16 9.75 5.40 29.04
CA GLY A 16 10.48 5.09 27.81
C GLY A 16 9.59 4.95 26.57
N HIS A 17 10.08 5.49 25.45
CA HIS A 17 9.64 5.19 24.10
C HIS A 17 10.11 3.77 23.69
N PRO A 18 9.27 2.93 23.05
CA PRO A 18 9.74 1.73 22.38
C PRO A 18 10.15 2.09 20.95
N ASN A 19 11.43 2.43 20.74
CA ASN A 19 12.06 2.40 19.42
C ASN A 19 13.09 1.27 19.43
N GLY A 20 12.69 0.11 18.91
CA GLY A 20 13.59 -0.99 18.56
C GLY A 20 13.31 -1.43 17.12
N PRO A 21 14.33 -1.75 16.32
CA PRO A 21 14.12 -2.27 14.98
C PRO A 21 13.44 -3.65 15.08
N VAL A 22 12.34 -3.84 14.33
CA VAL A 22 11.67 -5.14 14.21
C VAL A 22 12.55 -6.05 13.34
N THR A 23 13.55 -6.66 13.96
CA THR A 23 14.39 -7.68 13.34
C THR A 23 13.69 -9.03 13.45
N GLY A 24 13.22 -9.57 12.32
CA GLY A 24 13.11 -11.03 12.13
C GLY A 24 11.77 -11.72 12.43
N GLN A 25 10.62 -11.06 12.31
CA GLN A 25 9.34 -11.79 12.35
C GLN A 25 8.87 -12.10 10.93
N GLY A 26 8.88 -13.39 10.57
CA GLY A 26 8.20 -13.87 9.38
C GLY A 26 6.69 -13.59 9.46
N THR A 27 5.96 -13.87 8.39
CA THR A 27 4.50 -13.68 8.30
C THR A 27 3.78 -14.13 9.57
N GLU A 28 3.07 -13.22 10.22
CA GLU A 28 2.18 -13.52 11.34
C GLU A 28 0.82 -14.00 10.81
N TYR A 29 0.19 -14.94 11.52
CA TYR A 29 -1.07 -15.58 11.12
C TYR A 29 -2.07 -15.50 12.26
N THR A 30 -3.35 -15.33 11.93
CA THR A 30 -4.45 -15.21 12.92
C THR A 30 -4.88 -16.56 13.48
N GLY A 31 -4.57 -17.65 12.77
CA GLY A 31 -5.08 -19.00 13.04
C GLY A 31 -6.33 -19.37 12.22
N ARG A 32 -6.96 -18.42 11.53
CA ARG A 32 -8.04 -18.65 10.55
C ARG A 32 -7.47 -18.96 9.17
N TYR A 33 -8.34 -19.27 8.22
CA TYR A 33 -8.00 -19.52 6.82
C TYR A 33 -8.81 -18.64 5.88
N VAL A 34 -8.18 -18.23 4.78
CA VAL A 34 -8.85 -17.68 3.60
C VAL A 34 -9.05 -18.82 2.61
N VAL A 35 -10.30 -19.12 2.30
CA VAL A 35 -10.72 -20.14 1.33
C VAL A 35 -11.31 -19.47 0.11
N LEU A 36 -10.72 -19.72 -1.04
CA LEU A 36 -11.19 -19.22 -2.31
C LEU A 36 -12.12 -20.25 -2.95
N LEU A 37 -13.33 -19.81 -3.28
CA LEU A 37 -14.34 -20.64 -3.94
C LEU A 37 -14.39 -20.31 -5.44
N ASP A 38 -14.81 -21.30 -6.24
CA ASP A 38 -15.21 -21.09 -7.62
C ASP A 38 -16.43 -20.15 -7.66
N PRO A 39 -16.36 -18.99 -8.33
CA PRO A 39 -17.48 -18.06 -8.40
C PRO A 39 -18.74 -18.66 -9.03
N SER A 40 -18.58 -19.66 -9.90
CA SER A 40 -19.66 -20.36 -10.58
C SER A 40 -20.29 -21.49 -9.77
N ASP A 41 -19.63 -21.92 -8.69
CA ASP A 41 -20.06 -23.06 -7.87
C ASP A 41 -19.73 -22.88 -6.37
N GLN A 42 -20.04 -21.70 -5.83
CA GLN A 42 -19.75 -21.38 -4.42
C GLN A 42 -20.53 -22.30 -3.45
N GLU A 43 -21.73 -22.74 -3.83
CA GLU A 43 -22.57 -23.61 -2.99
C GLU A 43 -21.93 -24.97 -2.74
N SER A 44 -21.38 -25.61 -3.79
CA SER A 44 -20.72 -26.90 -3.62
C SER A 44 -19.48 -26.79 -2.76
N GLY A 45 -18.70 -25.71 -2.94
CA GLY A 45 -17.53 -25.44 -2.09
C GLY A 45 -17.91 -25.25 -0.62
N LEU A 46 -18.96 -24.47 -0.33
CA LEU A 46 -19.47 -24.29 1.03
C LEU A 46 -19.99 -25.61 1.64
N ASN A 47 -20.68 -26.42 0.83
CA ASN A 47 -21.17 -27.72 1.28
C ASN A 47 -20.01 -28.67 1.60
N ALA A 48 -18.96 -28.70 0.79
CA ALA A 48 -17.75 -29.46 1.04
C ALA A 48 -17.04 -29.04 2.34
N LEU A 49 -16.92 -27.73 2.60
CA LEU A 49 -16.36 -27.23 3.85
C LEU A 49 -17.15 -27.72 5.07
N ARG A 50 -18.48 -27.74 4.97
CA ARG A 50 -19.37 -28.23 6.04
C ARG A 50 -19.32 -29.74 6.20
N SER A 51 -19.40 -30.50 5.11
CA SER A 51 -19.54 -31.96 5.14
C SER A 51 -18.22 -32.69 5.37
N SER A 52 -17.13 -32.15 4.83
CA SER A 52 -15.84 -32.85 4.74
C SER A 52 -14.81 -32.29 5.70
N ALA A 53 -14.86 -31.00 6.00
CA ALA A 53 -13.95 -30.33 6.94
C ALA A 53 -14.60 -29.97 8.29
N ASP A 54 -15.90 -30.23 8.47
CA ASP A 54 -16.68 -29.89 9.68
C ASP A 54 -16.61 -28.39 10.04
N ILE A 55 -16.46 -27.53 9.03
CA ILE A 55 -16.39 -26.08 9.22
C ILE A 55 -17.79 -25.51 9.37
N ALA A 56 -17.97 -24.65 10.37
CA ALA A 56 -19.26 -24.08 10.76
C ALA A 56 -19.94 -23.28 9.64
N SER A 57 -21.21 -22.91 9.88
CA SER A 57 -22.00 -22.13 8.94
C SER A 57 -21.32 -20.82 8.55
N VAL A 58 -21.12 -20.64 7.25
CA VAL A 58 -20.60 -19.41 6.65
C VAL A 58 -21.74 -18.41 6.45
N GLU A 59 -21.64 -17.26 7.11
CA GLU A 59 -22.49 -16.08 6.89
C GLU A 59 -22.09 -15.42 5.56
N ARG A 60 -23.09 -15.09 4.74
CA ARG A 60 -22.84 -14.45 3.45
C ARG A 60 -22.95 -12.95 3.59
N VAL A 61 -21.94 -12.25 3.07
CA VAL A 61 -21.93 -10.80 3.08
C VAL A 61 -21.60 -10.28 1.68
N ARG A 62 -22.41 -9.30 1.28
CA ARG A 62 -22.16 -8.51 0.08
C ARG A 62 -21.30 -7.31 0.46
N GLY A 63 -20.41 -6.91 -0.42
CA GLY A 63 -19.60 -5.71 -0.31
C GLY A 63 -20.44 -4.43 -0.16
N THR A 64 -21.72 -4.44 -0.53
CA THR A 64 -22.66 -3.34 -0.24
C THR A 64 -23.11 -3.29 1.21
N ASP A 65 -23.08 -4.41 1.94
CA ASP A 65 -23.62 -4.58 3.29
C ASP A 65 -22.51 -4.48 4.35
N ALA A 66 -21.59 -3.54 4.13
CA ALA A 66 -20.32 -3.48 4.86
C ALA A 66 -20.43 -3.15 6.36
N ALA A 67 -21.57 -2.60 6.81
CA ALA A 67 -21.76 -2.14 8.19
C ALA A 67 -21.64 -3.27 9.25
N HIS A 68 -21.94 -4.53 8.89
CA HIS A 68 -21.88 -5.66 9.82
C HIS A 68 -20.64 -6.56 9.62
N VAL A 69 -19.84 -6.32 8.58
CA VAL A 69 -18.69 -7.18 8.25
C VAL A 69 -17.65 -7.17 9.36
N ALA A 70 -17.34 -5.99 9.91
CA ALA A 70 -16.34 -5.84 10.97
C ALA A 70 -16.72 -6.68 12.21
N GLU A 71 -17.99 -6.60 12.62
CA GLU A 71 -18.52 -7.37 13.76
C GLU A 71 -18.52 -8.88 13.48
N LEU A 72 -18.90 -9.28 12.27
CA LEU A 72 -18.87 -10.70 11.87
C LEU A 72 -17.45 -11.27 11.86
N LEU A 73 -16.47 -10.48 11.43
CA LEU A 73 -15.06 -10.88 11.41
C LEU A 73 -14.45 -10.98 12.82
N GLU A 74 -15.06 -10.43 13.87
CA GLU A 74 -14.59 -10.64 15.26
C GLU A 74 -15.21 -11.85 15.94
N ARG A 75 -16.39 -12.26 15.50
CA ARG A 75 -17.16 -13.27 16.22
C ARG A 75 -16.43 -14.61 16.14
N PRO A 76 -16.06 -15.21 17.29
CA PRO A 76 -15.57 -16.58 17.29
C PRO A 76 -16.66 -17.51 16.75
N ASP A 77 -16.23 -18.56 16.05
CA ASP A 77 -17.04 -19.57 15.37
C ASP A 77 -17.87 -19.05 14.17
N VAL A 78 -17.65 -17.83 13.68
CA VAL A 78 -18.32 -17.29 12.48
C VAL A 78 -17.36 -17.28 11.30
N SER A 79 -17.77 -17.93 10.21
CA SER A 79 -17.10 -17.83 8.92
C SER A 79 -17.83 -16.82 8.04
N VAL A 80 -17.12 -16.02 7.25
CA VAL A 80 -17.69 -14.94 6.42
C VAL A 80 -17.35 -15.17 4.96
N LEU A 81 -18.34 -15.20 4.07
CA LEU A 81 -18.17 -15.26 2.62
C LEU A 81 -18.41 -13.88 1.99
N PHE A 82 -17.42 -13.40 1.24
CA PHE A 82 -17.54 -12.22 0.38
C PHE A 82 -18.01 -12.65 -1.02
N GLU A 83 -19.30 -12.45 -1.33
CA GLU A 83 -19.91 -12.97 -2.56
C GLU A 83 -19.28 -12.42 -3.84
N GLU A 84 -18.95 -11.12 -3.87
CA GLU A 84 -18.39 -10.43 -5.05
C GLU A 84 -17.02 -11.01 -5.44
N LEU A 85 -16.30 -11.44 -4.41
CA LEU A 85 -14.94 -11.92 -4.48
C LEU A 85 -14.83 -13.44 -4.41
N GLY A 86 -15.91 -14.16 -4.11
CA GLY A 86 -15.93 -15.63 -3.96
C GLY A 86 -14.84 -16.13 -2.99
N ALA A 87 -14.64 -15.42 -1.88
CA ALA A 87 -13.63 -15.75 -0.87
C ALA A 87 -14.28 -15.78 0.51
N ALA A 88 -13.97 -16.82 1.28
CA ALA A 88 -14.45 -17.01 2.63
C ALA A 88 -13.31 -16.92 3.64
N VAL A 89 -13.50 -16.19 4.72
CA VAL A 89 -12.65 -16.26 5.91
C VAL A 89 -13.30 -17.25 6.85
N VAL A 90 -12.61 -18.35 7.13
CA VAL A 90 -13.14 -19.48 7.90
C VAL A 90 -12.28 -19.73 9.14
N GLU A 91 -12.95 -20.00 10.26
CA GLU A 91 -12.27 -20.48 11.46
C GLU A 91 -12.02 -21.98 11.35
N VAL A 92 -10.79 -22.40 11.65
CA VAL A 92 -10.35 -23.79 11.48
C VAL A 92 -9.64 -24.23 12.74
N ARG A 93 -10.26 -25.15 13.48
CA ARG A 93 -9.65 -25.74 14.67
C ARG A 93 -8.42 -26.57 14.29
N PRO A 94 -7.41 -26.72 15.16
CA PRO A 94 -6.19 -27.46 14.84
C PRO A 94 -6.42 -28.85 14.22
N GLU A 95 -7.42 -29.58 14.73
CA GLU A 95 -7.83 -30.90 14.26
C GLU A 95 -8.50 -30.88 12.87
N GLN A 96 -9.11 -29.76 12.46
CA GLN A 96 -9.80 -29.62 11.17
C GLN A 96 -8.84 -29.24 10.02
N ARG A 97 -7.62 -28.77 10.33
CA ARG A 97 -6.68 -28.26 9.31
C ARG A 97 -6.34 -29.29 8.25
N HIS A 98 -6.10 -30.54 8.64
CA HIS A 98 -5.80 -31.61 7.70
C HIS A 98 -6.99 -31.89 6.78
N ALA A 99 -8.20 -31.95 7.36
CA ALA A 99 -9.43 -32.15 6.61
C ALA A 99 -9.69 -31.02 5.61
N LEU A 100 -9.46 -29.76 5.99
CA LEU A 100 -9.57 -28.62 5.08
C LEU A 100 -8.63 -28.75 3.88
N VAL A 101 -7.35 -29.04 4.12
CA VAL A 101 -6.35 -29.16 3.04
C VAL A 101 -6.72 -30.31 2.10
N THR A 102 -7.05 -31.49 2.64
CA THR A 102 -7.46 -32.63 1.82
C THR A 102 -8.75 -32.36 1.05
N THR A 103 -9.71 -31.66 1.65
CA THR A 103 -10.95 -31.26 0.97
C THR A 103 -10.65 -30.28 -0.17
N ALA A 104 -9.79 -29.28 0.06
CA ALA A 104 -9.38 -28.32 -0.96
C ALA A 104 -8.62 -28.97 -2.13
N GLU A 105 -7.89 -30.06 -1.90
CA GLU A 105 -7.23 -30.83 -2.95
C GLU A 105 -8.21 -31.71 -3.76
N ALA A 106 -9.29 -32.19 -3.13
CA ALA A 106 -10.26 -33.10 -3.75
C ALA A 106 -11.41 -32.36 -4.45
N GLU A 107 -11.81 -31.20 -3.95
CA GLU A 107 -13.01 -30.48 -4.36
C GLU A 107 -12.67 -29.33 -5.29
N SER A 108 -12.96 -29.48 -6.58
CA SER A 108 -12.67 -28.47 -7.61
C SER A 108 -13.34 -27.11 -7.38
N SER A 109 -14.42 -27.06 -6.58
CA SER A 109 -15.11 -25.84 -6.19
C SER A 109 -14.34 -25.01 -5.15
N ILE A 110 -13.29 -25.58 -4.54
CA ILE A 110 -12.33 -24.89 -3.67
C ILE A 110 -11.03 -24.70 -4.45
N ILE A 111 -10.74 -23.44 -4.81
CA ILE A 111 -9.58 -23.11 -5.63
C ILE A 111 -8.30 -23.05 -4.79
N ALA A 112 -8.41 -22.53 -3.57
CA ALA A 112 -7.28 -22.41 -2.65
C ALA A 112 -7.76 -22.32 -1.20
N ALA A 113 -6.96 -22.81 -0.27
CA ALA A 113 -7.15 -22.60 1.16
C ALA A 113 -5.80 -22.24 1.78
N GLU A 114 -5.66 -21.03 2.30
CA GLU A 114 -4.41 -20.51 2.85
C GLU A 114 -4.62 -19.95 4.25
N PRO A 115 -3.65 -20.07 5.17
CA PRO A 115 -3.73 -19.41 6.47
C PRO A 115 -3.91 -17.90 6.32
N GLU A 116 -4.84 -17.32 7.08
CA GLU A 116 -5.09 -15.89 7.12
C GLU A 116 -3.93 -15.16 7.81
N ARG A 117 -3.42 -14.12 7.17
CA ARG A 117 -2.22 -13.40 7.60
C ARG A 117 -2.57 -12.08 8.28
N MET A 118 -1.61 -11.59 9.06
CA MET A 118 -1.55 -10.19 9.47
C MET A 118 -0.76 -9.38 8.44
N VAL A 119 -1.25 -8.17 8.19
CA VAL A 119 -0.62 -7.13 7.38
C VAL A 119 -0.42 -5.89 8.22
N TYR A 120 0.46 -5.00 7.76
CA TYR A 120 0.75 -3.76 8.45
C TYR A 120 0.84 -2.62 7.43
N ALA A 121 0.56 -1.39 7.87
CA ALA A 121 1.03 -0.20 7.18
C ALA A 121 2.54 -0.37 6.98
N SER A 122 3.04 -0.20 5.74
CA SER A 122 4.46 -0.45 5.51
C SER A 122 5.29 0.50 6.37
N PRO A 123 6.34 0.03 7.06
CA PRO A 123 7.05 0.81 8.07
C PRO A 123 7.40 2.20 7.58
N ILE A 124 6.92 3.22 8.30
CA ILE A 124 7.21 4.61 7.96
C ILE A 124 8.65 4.89 8.39
N THR A 125 9.48 5.27 7.43
CA THR A 125 10.82 5.72 7.75
C THR A 125 10.75 7.21 8.06
N ALA A 126 11.19 7.63 9.25
CA ALA A 126 11.28 9.04 9.58
C ALA A 126 12.21 9.76 8.58
N PRO A 127 11.95 11.02 8.22
CA PRO A 127 12.83 11.78 7.33
C PRO A 127 14.22 11.87 7.99
N GLN A 128 15.20 11.18 7.41
CA GLN A 128 16.59 11.43 7.74
C GLN A 128 16.97 12.77 7.08
N GLN A 129 17.30 13.77 7.90
CA GLN A 129 18.08 14.91 7.42
C GLN A 129 19.29 14.34 6.69
N ALA A 130 19.38 14.57 5.38
CA ALA A 130 20.53 14.18 4.61
C ALA A 130 21.79 14.74 5.31
N PRO A 131 22.82 13.93 5.61
CA PRO A 131 24.08 14.48 6.06
C PRO A 131 24.60 15.40 4.94
N THR A 132 24.66 16.70 5.20
CA THR A 132 25.55 17.59 4.47
C THR A 132 26.98 17.21 4.83
N GLU A 133 27.46 16.08 4.31
CA GLU A 133 28.88 15.73 4.37
C GLU A 133 29.58 16.36 3.18
N PHE A 134 30.21 17.50 3.51
CA PHE A 134 31.17 18.23 2.72
C PHE A 134 32.38 17.33 2.47
N PHE A 135 32.49 16.72 1.28
CA PHE A 135 33.70 16.01 0.91
C PHE A 135 34.81 16.99 0.49
N PRO A 136 36.02 16.90 1.07
CA PRO A 136 37.11 17.82 0.79
C PRO A 136 37.73 17.57 -0.59
N ALA A 137 38.26 18.66 -1.14
CA ALA A 137 38.92 18.73 -2.43
C ALA A 137 40.18 17.86 -2.54
N TYR A 138 40.34 17.24 -3.71
CA TYR A 138 41.65 16.97 -4.31
C TYR A 138 41.68 17.60 -5.71
N ARG A 139 42.54 18.63 -5.88
CA ARG A 139 43.12 19.06 -7.17
C ARG A 139 44.20 18.03 -7.55
N SER A 140 44.64 17.81 -8.79
CA SER A 140 44.81 18.66 -9.97
C SER A 140 44.68 17.75 -11.24
N ASP A 141 44.36 18.22 -12.44
CA ASP A 141 45.14 19.12 -13.29
C ASP A 141 44.24 19.94 -14.22
N GLU A 142 44.66 21.19 -14.46
CA GLU A 142 44.03 22.17 -15.34
C GLU A 142 44.31 21.91 -16.82
N GLU A 143 43.43 22.49 -17.64
CA GLU A 143 43.49 22.63 -19.12
C GLU A 143 42.94 21.45 -19.92
N VAL A 144 41.61 21.44 -20.16
CA VAL A 144 41.00 21.11 -21.48
C VAL A 144 39.48 21.42 -21.57
N VAL A 145 38.71 21.65 -20.50
CA VAL A 145 37.23 21.71 -20.63
C VAL A 145 36.60 23.04 -20.16
N ALA A 146 36.74 24.09 -20.97
CA ALA A 146 36.11 25.40 -20.72
C ALA A 146 34.80 25.66 -21.50
N HIS A 147 34.16 24.63 -22.07
CA HIS A 147 32.85 24.78 -22.75
C HIS A 147 31.83 23.65 -22.49
N HIS A 148 31.94 22.87 -21.40
CA HIS A 148 30.94 21.85 -21.02
C HIS A 148 30.27 22.05 -19.64
N THR A 149 30.47 23.18 -18.97
CA THR A 149 30.08 23.33 -17.56
C THR A 149 28.84 24.19 -17.33
N ARG A 150 27.74 23.85 -18.01
CA ARG A 150 26.39 24.28 -17.60
C ARG A 150 25.32 23.23 -17.89
N ALA A 151 25.42 22.53 -19.02
CA ALA A 151 24.51 21.44 -19.37
C ALA A 151 24.76 20.18 -18.53
N GLU A 152 26.02 19.81 -18.27
CA GLU A 152 26.36 18.63 -17.44
C GLU A 152 26.09 18.87 -15.95
N ILE A 153 26.27 20.10 -15.46
CA ILE A 153 25.92 20.49 -14.08
C ILE A 153 24.39 20.51 -13.90
N ALA A 154 23.64 20.99 -14.90
CA ALA A 154 22.17 20.95 -14.90
C ALA A 154 21.62 19.51 -15.05
N ALA A 155 22.30 18.66 -15.83
CA ALA A 155 21.96 17.25 -15.96
C ALA A 155 22.29 16.44 -14.69
N ALA A 156 23.33 16.82 -13.95
CA ALA A 156 23.72 16.20 -12.69
C ALA A 156 22.88 16.62 -11.48
N GLN A 157 22.18 17.77 -11.54
CA GLN A 157 21.38 18.30 -10.43
C GLN A 157 19.87 18.10 -10.60
N GLY A 158 19.41 17.57 -11.74
CA GLY A 158 17.99 17.55 -12.09
C GLY A 158 17.41 18.96 -12.27
N PRO A 159 16.19 19.12 -12.81
CA PRO A 159 15.54 20.41 -12.83
C PRO A 159 15.40 20.91 -11.38
N ALA A 160 15.75 22.18 -11.13
CA ALA A 160 15.55 22.80 -9.83
C ALA A 160 14.07 22.68 -9.44
N VAL A 161 13.78 21.82 -8.46
CA VAL A 161 12.43 21.54 -8.00
C VAL A 161 11.92 22.76 -7.22
N ASP A 162 10.83 23.37 -7.67
CA ASP A 162 10.17 24.47 -6.95
C ASP A 162 9.11 23.93 -5.98
N GLU A 163 9.54 23.63 -4.76
CA GLU A 163 8.64 23.11 -3.71
C GLU A 163 7.81 24.20 -3.01
N GLN A 164 7.85 25.45 -3.47
CA GLN A 164 6.94 26.48 -2.95
C GLN A 164 5.52 26.30 -3.48
N LYS A 165 5.39 25.85 -4.74
CA LYS A 165 4.10 25.72 -5.43
C LYS A 165 3.60 24.29 -5.53
N TRP A 166 4.50 23.34 -5.82
CA TRP A 166 4.18 21.93 -6.01
C TRP A 166 5.19 21.06 -5.30
N THR A 167 4.78 19.97 -4.67
CA THR A 167 5.75 19.02 -4.11
C THR A 167 6.67 18.46 -5.19
N TRP A 168 7.87 18.03 -4.80
CA TRP A 168 8.80 17.40 -5.74
C TRP A 168 8.18 16.21 -6.48
N GLY A 169 7.35 15.43 -5.79
CA GLY A 169 6.70 14.25 -6.34
C GLY A 169 5.82 14.58 -7.53
N LEU A 170 4.99 15.64 -7.42
CA LEU A 170 4.15 16.09 -8.53
C LEU A 170 4.97 16.56 -9.74
N GLN A 171 6.12 17.20 -9.49
CA GLN A 171 7.02 17.67 -10.55
C GLN A 171 7.73 16.51 -11.23
N ALA A 172 8.24 15.54 -10.47
CA ALA A 172 8.93 14.36 -10.97
C ALA A 172 8.03 13.52 -11.89
N ILE A 173 6.77 13.32 -11.48
CA ILE A 173 5.79 12.55 -12.27
C ILE A 173 5.04 13.42 -13.28
N ARG A 174 5.35 14.72 -13.39
CA ARG A 174 4.69 15.69 -14.29
C ARG A 174 3.19 15.90 -14.06
N ALA A 175 2.67 15.52 -12.89
CA ALA A 175 1.26 15.74 -12.53
C ALA A 175 0.92 17.25 -12.40
N ASN A 176 1.91 18.11 -12.13
CA ASN A 176 1.75 19.56 -12.18
C ASN A 176 1.51 20.12 -13.59
N LEU A 177 1.82 19.34 -14.64
CA LEU A 177 1.62 19.72 -16.05
C LEU A 177 0.35 19.12 -16.65
N SER A 178 -0.29 18.17 -15.96
CA SER A 178 -1.52 17.56 -16.46
C SER A 178 -2.69 18.53 -16.38
N SER A 179 -3.51 18.53 -17.43
CA SER A 179 -4.80 19.24 -17.45
C SER A 179 -5.94 18.42 -16.85
N LEU A 180 -5.68 17.14 -16.57
CA LEU A 180 -6.62 16.20 -15.97
C LEU A 180 -6.57 16.31 -14.46
N THR A 181 -7.70 15.98 -13.82
CA THR A 181 -7.88 16.14 -12.37
C THR A 181 -8.39 14.87 -11.69
N GLY A 182 -8.68 13.82 -12.44
CA GLY A 182 -9.31 12.59 -11.95
C GLY A 182 -10.82 12.72 -11.77
N ARG A 183 -11.43 13.78 -12.34
CA ARG A 183 -12.87 14.05 -12.23
C ARG A 183 -13.70 12.83 -12.61
N ASP A 184 -14.72 12.56 -11.79
CA ASP A 184 -15.65 11.44 -11.91
C ASP A 184 -15.03 10.03 -11.82
N VAL A 185 -13.74 9.94 -11.49
CA VAL A 185 -13.07 8.68 -11.20
C VAL A 185 -13.04 8.41 -9.71
N LYS A 186 -13.38 7.19 -9.31
CA LYS A 186 -13.34 6.74 -7.92
C LYS A 186 -12.02 6.06 -7.60
N ILE A 187 -11.33 6.52 -6.56
CA ILE A 187 -10.14 5.91 -6.00
C ILE A 187 -10.51 5.36 -4.62
N ALA A 188 -10.35 4.05 -4.43
CA ALA A 188 -10.43 3.43 -3.12
C ALA A 188 -9.06 3.36 -2.47
N VAL A 189 -8.96 3.84 -1.23
CA VAL A 189 -7.76 3.72 -0.40
C VAL A 189 -8.09 2.83 0.79
N LEU A 190 -7.42 1.67 0.85
CA LEU A 190 -7.54 0.69 1.93
C LEU A 190 -6.34 0.88 2.86
N ASP A 191 -6.57 1.52 4.01
CA ASP A 191 -5.51 1.94 4.92
C ASP A 191 -6.01 2.04 6.38
N SER A 192 -5.43 2.94 7.17
CA SER A 192 -5.71 3.20 8.58
C SER A 192 -6.89 4.15 8.82
N GLY A 193 -7.61 4.53 7.76
CA GLY A 193 -8.77 5.41 7.81
C GLY A 193 -8.52 6.75 7.12
N VAL A 194 -9.38 7.73 7.42
CA VAL A 194 -9.24 9.10 6.94
C VAL A 194 -9.70 10.09 8.00
N ASP A 195 -9.00 11.21 8.17
CA ASP A 195 -9.58 12.40 8.83
C ASP A 195 -10.68 12.96 7.91
N THR A 196 -11.93 12.63 8.22
CA THR A 196 -13.09 13.04 7.40
C THR A 196 -13.35 14.55 7.46
N HIS A 197 -12.75 15.23 8.43
CA HIS A 197 -12.87 16.66 8.66
C HIS A 197 -11.70 17.46 8.08
N HIS A 198 -10.72 16.78 7.46
CA HIS A 198 -9.56 17.44 6.88
C HIS A 198 -10.00 18.43 5.78
N PRO A 199 -9.68 19.73 5.89
CA PRO A 199 -10.22 20.74 4.98
C PRO A 199 -9.87 20.52 3.51
N ASP A 200 -8.69 19.97 3.23
CA ASP A 200 -8.31 19.65 1.85
C ASP A 200 -9.11 18.47 1.29
N LEU A 201 -9.63 17.54 2.11
CA LEU A 201 -10.39 16.38 1.64
C LEU A 201 -11.90 16.63 1.57
N ALA A 202 -12.36 17.76 2.12
CA ALA A 202 -13.76 18.14 2.16
C ALA A 202 -14.42 18.13 0.78
N GLY A 203 -15.62 17.54 0.69
CA GLY A 203 -16.42 17.45 -0.53
C GLY A 203 -15.95 16.43 -1.56
N ARG A 204 -14.90 15.66 -1.27
CA ARG A 204 -14.33 14.65 -2.20
C ARG A 204 -14.42 13.22 -1.68
N ILE A 205 -14.61 13.05 -0.38
CA ILE A 205 -14.94 11.77 0.24
C ILE A 205 -16.37 11.40 -0.16
N GLU A 206 -16.51 10.37 -1.00
CA GLU A 206 -17.81 9.87 -1.49
C GLU A 206 -18.39 8.84 -0.51
N ALA A 207 -17.55 7.92 -0.02
CA ALA A 207 -17.97 6.92 0.95
C ALA A 207 -16.80 6.51 1.86
N THR A 208 -17.15 6.08 3.07
CA THR A 208 -16.21 5.65 4.09
C THR A 208 -16.73 4.43 4.81
N VAL A 209 -15.84 3.51 5.19
CA VAL A 209 -16.20 2.35 6.02
C VAL A 209 -15.01 1.93 6.88
N SER A 210 -15.30 1.36 8.06
CA SER A 210 -14.30 0.69 8.88
C SER A 210 -14.58 -0.80 8.94
N PHE A 211 -13.57 -1.59 8.57
CA PHE A 211 -13.48 -3.03 8.81
C PHE A 211 -12.61 -3.34 10.02
N VAL A 212 -12.11 -2.31 10.72
CA VAL A 212 -11.41 -2.46 11.98
C VAL A 212 -12.44 -2.43 13.10
N PRO A 213 -12.62 -3.55 13.82
CA PRO A 213 -13.66 -3.63 14.81
C PRO A 213 -13.43 -2.67 15.99
N GLY A 214 -14.54 -2.14 16.52
CA GLY A 214 -14.49 -1.13 17.59
C GLY A 214 -13.90 0.22 17.18
N GLU A 215 -13.42 0.37 15.95
CA GLU A 215 -12.83 1.62 15.44
C GLU A 215 -13.74 2.26 14.37
N THR A 216 -13.95 3.56 14.50
CA THR A 216 -14.58 4.38 13.44
C THR A 216 -13.64 4.55 12.26
N VAL A 217 -14.13 5.11 11.14
CA VAL A 217 -13.28 5.40 9.97
C VAL A 217 -12.22 6.49 10.19
N GLU A 218 -12.33 7.27 11.27
CA GLU A 218 -11.35 8.31 11.61
C GLU A 218 -9.94 7.74 11.76
N ASP A 219 -8.99 8.46 11.16
CA ASP A 219 -7.59 8.05 11.14
C ASP A 219 -6.84 8.48 12.40
N GLY A 220 -6.71 7.56 13.35
CA GLY A 220 -5.90 7.74 14.56
C GLY A 220 -4.41 7.47 14.34
N HIS A 221 -4.02 6.85 13.23
CA HIS A 221 -2.62 6.52 12.91
C HIS A 221 -1.94 7.61 12.05
N GLY A 222 -2.71 8.28 11.19
CA GLY A 222 -2.28 9.34 10.28
C GLY A 222 -1.73 8.87 8.93
N HIS A 223 -1.59 7.55 8.71
CA HIS A 223 -1.01 7.02 7.49
C HIS A 223 -2.03 7.04 6.33
N GLY A 224 -3.30 6.75 6.61
CA GLY A 224 -4.36 6.71 5.62
C GLY A 224 -4.70 8.09 5.08
N THR A 225 -4.79 9.09 5.97
CA THR A 225 -4.99 10.50 5.60
C THR A 225 -3.87 11.00 4.70
N HIS A 226 -2.63 10.60 4.98
CA HIS A 226 -1.47 10.96 4.15
C HIS A 226 -1.53 10.32 2.76
N CYS A 227 -1.88 9.03 2.70
CA CYS A 227 -2.02 8.31 1.42
C CYS A 227 -3.16 8.86 0.57
N ILE A 228 -4.34 9.11 1.17
CA ILE A 228 -5.49 9.73 0.51
C ILE A 228 -5.14 11.12 0.00
N GLY A 229 -4.46 11.92 0.81
CA GLY A 229 -3.98 13.24 0.41
C GLY A 229 -2.99 13.18 -0.76
N THR A 230 -2.13 12.18 -0.82
CA THR A 230 -1.16 12.05 -1.94
C THR A 230 -1.90 11.71 -3.24
N ALA A 231 -2.82 10.74 -3.18
CA ALA A 231 -3.58 10.31 -4.36
C ALA A 231 -4.53 11.41 -4.87
N ALA A 232 -5.25 12.04 -3.96
CA ALA A 232 -6.34 12.95 -4.27
C ALA A 232 -6.42 14.10 -3.25
N GLY A 233 -5.31 14.77 -2.95
CA GLY A 233 -5.28 16.03 -2.17
C GLY A 233 -5.80 17.22 -2.96
N ALA A 234 -6.15 18.33 -2.29
CA ALA A 234 -6.71 19.50 -2.95
C ALA A 234 -5.69 20.13 -3.93
N ALA A 235 -6.19 20.71 -5.03
CA ALA A 235 -5.36 21.47 -5.96
C ALA A 235 -4.75 22.73 -5.31
N ASN A 236 -5.49 23.32 -4.38
CA ASN A 236 -5.11 24.51 -3.61
C ASN A 236 -5.25 24.19 -2.12
N PRO A 237 -4.23 23.59 -1.50
CA PRO A 237 -4.27 23.30 -0.08
C PRO A 237 -4.28 24.59 0.75
N ARG A 238 -4.77 24.53 1.98
CA ARG A 238 -4.79 25.70 2.87
C ARG A 238 -3.40 26.24 3.18
N GLN A 239 -2.41 25.35 3.26
CA GLN A 239 -1.03 25.67 3.56
C GLN A 239 -0.09 24.79 2.73
N GLY A 240 1.10 25.33 2.43
CA GLY A 240 2.12 24.58 1.71
C GLY A 240 1.85 24.42 0.20
N PRO A 241 2.70 23.64 -0.49
CA PRO A 241 2.57 23.41 -1.92
C PRO A 241 1.44 22.44 -2.25
N ARG A 242 0.92 22.48 -3.48
CA ARG A 242 0.04 21.44 -4.02
C ARG A 242 0.72 20.08 -3.97
N TYR A 243 0.04 19.08 -3.44
CA TYR A 243 0.56 17.71 -3.27
C TYR A 243 -0.33 16.62 -3.86
N GLY A 244 -1.63 16.87 -4.05
CA GLY A 244 -2.56 15.89 -4.61
C GLY A 244 -2.40 15.69 -6.12
N VAL A 245 -2.33 14.42 -6.55
CA VAL A 245 -2.22 14.05 -7.97
C VAL A 245 -3.56 14.24 -8.69
N ALA A 246 -4.60 13.52 -8.28
CA ALA A 246 -5.94 13.54 -8.88
C ALA A 246 -6.92 14.37 -8.01
N CYS A 247 -6.80 15.69 -8.09
CA CYS A 247 -7.44 16.61 -7.16
C CYS A 247 -8.98 16.66 -7.20
N ASP A 248 -9.64 16.17 -8.25
CA ASP A 248 -11.11 16.09 -8.37
C ASP A 248 -11.63 14.63 -8.36
N ALA A 249 -10.76 13.66 -8.05
CA ALA A 249 -11.19 12.27 -7.88
C ALA A 249 -12.12 12.11 -6.66
N LYS A 250 -13.03 11.15 -6.76
CA LYS A 250 -13.92 10.76 -5.66
C LYS A 250 -13.21 9.71 -4.81
N ILE A 251 -13.18 9.93 -3.50
CA ILE A 251 -12.42 9.12 -2.55
C ILE A 251 -13.37 8.13 -1.88
N LEU A 252 -13.00 6.85 -1.93
CA LEU A 252 -13.60 5.77 -1.14
C LEU A 252 -12.57 5.36 -0.07
N ALA A 253 -12.81 5.68 1.20
CA ALA A 253 -11.86 5.37 2.27
C ALA A 253 -12.31 4.13 3.06
N ALA A 254 -11.57 3.03 2.95
CA ALA A 254 -11.80 1.83 3.73
C ALA A 254 -10.70 1.69 4.78
N LYS A 255 -11.09 1.75 6.06
CA LYS A 255 -10.19 1.46 7.16
C LYS A 255 -10.06 -0.04 7.34
N VAL A 256 -8.88 -0.59 7.06
CA VAL A 256 -8.52 -1.99 7.19
C VAL A 256 -7.32 -2.19 8.14
N LEU A 257 -6.72 -1.09 8.63
CA LEU A 257 -5.60 -1.10 9.57
C LEU A 257 -5.96 -0.35 10.85
N SER A 258 -5.58 -0.91 12.00
CA SER A 258 -5.88 -0.35 13.33
C SER A 258 -5.15 0.95 13.62
N ASN A 259 -5.73 1.76 14.51
CA ASN A 259 -5.11 3.00 14.98
C ASN A 259 -3.85 2.75 15.81
N SER A 260 -3.82 1.67 16.59
CA SER A 260 -2.76 1.42 17.59
C SER A 260 -1.45 0.92 16.98
N THR A 261 -1.53 0.01 16.03
CA THR A 261 -0.39 -0.72 15.45
C THR A 261 -0.29 -0.57 13.95
N GLY A 262 -1.28 0.04 13.29
CA GLY A 262 -1.35 0.06 11.83
C GLY A 262 -1.50 -1.34 11.24
N SER A 263 -2.03 -2.30 11.98
CA SER A 263 -2.15 -3.70 11.55
C SER A 263 -3.56 -4.07 11.13
N GLY A 264 -3.69 -5.04 10.23
CA GLY A 264 -4.97 -5.63 9.83
C GLY A 264 -4.83 -7.09 9.44
N THR A 265 -5.94 -7.81 9.27
CA THR A 265 -5.97 -9.19 8.78
C THR A 265 -6.25 -9.23 7.28
N ASP A 266 -5.90 -10.35 6.62
CA ASP A 266 -6.32 -10.58 5.24
C ASP A 266 -7.85 -10.40 5.11
N GLY A 267 -8.66 -10.95 6.04
CA GLY A 267 -10.12 -10.79 6.03
C GLY A 267 -10.59 -9.32 6.00
N GLN A 268 -9.92 -8.42 6.72
CA GLN A 268 -10.24 -6.99 6.70
C GLN A 268 -9.87 -6.35 5.36
N ILE A 269 -8.73 -6.71 4.77
CA ILE A 269 -8.34 -6.26 3.44
C ILE A 269 -9.34 -6.77 2.39
N LEU A 270 -9.71 -8.04 2.45
CA LEU A 270 -10.64 -8.66 1.50
C LEU A 270 -12.01 -8.01 1.56
N ALA A 271 -12.50 -7.69 2.76
CA ALA A 271 -13.71 -6.91 2.94
C ALA A 271 -13.61 -5.53 2.27
N GLY A 272 -12.49 -4.84 2.49
CA GLY A 272 -12.19 -3.56 1.83
C GLY A 272 -12.16 -3.66 0.31
N MET A 273 -11.56 -4.71 -0.23
CA MET A 273 -11.48 -4.95 -1.68
C MET A 273 -12.86 -5.21 -2.27
N ALA A 274 -13.67 -6.05 -1.62
CA ALA A 274 -15.03 -6.35 -2.05
C ALA A 274 -15.90 -5.09 -2.06
N TRP A 275 -15.82 -4.31 -0.98
CA TRP A 275 -16.53 -3.04 -0.86
C TRP A 275 -16.12 -2.04 -1.93
N ALA A 276 -14.82 -1.86 -2.17
CA ALA A 276 -14.32 -0.93 -3.19
C ALA A 276 -14.78 -1.30 -4.60
N VAL A 277 -14.71 -2.59 -4.95
CA VAL A 277 -15.21 -3.11 -6.24
C VAL A 277 -16.72 -2.90 -6.37
N ALA A 278 -17.49 -3.20 -5.33
CA ALA A 278 -18.95 -2.99 -5.31
C ALA A 278 -19.34 -1.52 -5.46
N HIS A 279 -18.51 -0.59 -4.96
CA HIS A 279 -18.72 0.86 -5.08
C HIS A 279 -18.22 1.44 -6.42
N GLY A 280 -17.70 0.60 -7.31
CA GLY A 280 -17.23 1.00 -8.64
C GLY A 280 -15.91 1.75 -8.63
N ALA A 281 -15.01 1.44 -7.68
CA ALA A 281 -13.65 1.96 -7.70
C ALA A 281 -12.97 1.62 -9.02
N ARG A 282 -12.32 2.60 -9.67
CA ARG A 282 -11.44 2.31 -10.82
C ARG A 282 -10.06 1.86 -10.37
N VAL A 283 -9.66 2.28 -9.17
CA VAL A 283 -8.36 1.98 -8.58
C VAL A 283 -8.53 1.66 -7.11
N ILE A 284 -7.89 0.59 -6.64
CA ILE A 284 -7.66 0.28 -5.23
C ILE A 284 -6.18 0.53 -4.92
N SER A 285 -5.92 1.38 -3.93
CA SER A 285 -4.60 1.73 -3.41
C SER A 285 -4.40 1.09 -2.05
N MET A 286 -3.36 0.27 -1.91
CA MET A 286 -3.02 -0.47 -0.68
C MET A 286 -1.59 -0.16 -0.25
N SER A 287 -1.42 0.76 0.68
CA SER A 287 -0.13 1.15 1.24
C SER A 287 0.25 0.27 2.45
N LEU A 288 0.10 -1.04 2.28
CA LEU A 288 0.23 -2.06 3.31
C LEU A 288 0.95 -3.28 2.79
N GLY A 289 1.44 -4.12 3.70
CA GLY A 289 1.94 -5.43 3.32
C GLY A 289 2.48 -6.26 4.47
N ALA A 290 2.94 -7.46 4.13
CA ALA A 290 3.65 -8.36 5.03
C ALA A 290 4.90 -8.92 4.36
N GLN A 291 5.94 -9.15 5.17
CA GLN A 291 7.26 -9.57 4.70
C GLN A 291 7.19 -10.89 3.90
N VAL A 292 8.08 -11.01 2.92
CA VAL A 292 8.23 -12.19 2.06
C VAL A 292 9.66 -12.68 2.15
N ARG A 293 9.85 -13.99 2.33
CA ARG A 293 11.20 -14.57 2.32
C ARG A 293 11.71 -14.76 0.88
N PRO A 294 13.03 -14.64 0.63
CA PRO A 294 13.58 -14.99 -0.67
C PRO A 294 13.16 -16.39 -1.12
N GLY A 295 12.62 -16.50 -2.33
CA GLY A 295 12.08 -17.76 -2.89
C GLY A 295 10.67 -18.14 -2.42
N GLU A 296 10.05 -17.37 -1.53
CA GLU A 296 8.65 -17.59 -1.13
C GLU A 296 7.70 -17.09 -2.24
N LEU A 297 6.72 -17.93 -2.60
CA LEU A 297 5.72 -17.63 -3.62
C LEU A 297 4.65 -16.67 -3.08
N PHE A 298 3.96 -15.99 -4.01
CA PHE A 298 2.82 -15.16 -3.67
C PHE A 298 1.58 -15.98 -3.29
N PRO A 299 0.70 -15.45 -2.43
CA PRO A 299 -0.55 -16.11 -2.07
C PRO A 299 -1.50 -16.20 -3.29
N GLN A 300 -1.99 -17.41 -3.58
CA GLN A 300 -2.95 -17.65 -4.67
C GLN A 300 -4.29 -16.98 -4.38
N THR A 301 -4.63 -16.84 -3.10
CA THR A 301 -5.83 -16.12 -2.64
C THR A 301 -5.85 -14.69 -3.17
N TYR A 302 -4.84 -13.87 -2.89
CA TYR A 302 -4.75 -12.51 -3.40
C TYR A 302 -4.61 -12.43 -4.93
N GLU A 303 -3.87 -13.35 -5.56
CA GLU A 303 -3.71 -13.32 -7.02
C GLU A 303 -5.06 -13.51 -7.74
N LYS A 304 -5.84 -14.51 -7.34
CA LYS A 304 -7.15 -14.76 -7.94
C LYS A 304 -8.14 -13.63 -7.66
N LEU A 305 -8.06 -13.02 -6.49
CA LEU A 305 -8.88 -11.86 -6.16
C LEU A 305 -8.52 -10.62 -6.96
N ALA A 306 -7.23 -10.40 -7.19
CA ALA A 306 -6.76 -9.33 -8.06
C ALA A 306 -7.19 -9.55 -9.51
N GLN A 307 -7.16 -10.81 -10.01
CA GLN A 307 -7.73 -11.16 -11.34
C GLN A 307 -9.22 -10.80 -11.42
N ARG A 308 -10.01 -11.19 -10.42
CA ARG A 308 -11.46 -10.88 -10.34
C ARG A 308 -11.72 -9.36 -10.30
N ALA A 309 -10.91 -8.60 -9.56
CA ALA A 309 -11.01 -7.14 -9.52
C ALA A 309 -10.69 -6.49 -10.88
N LEU A 310 -9.66 -6.97 -11.58
CA LEU A 310 -9.29 -6.51 -12.92
C LEU A 310 -10.39 -6.77 -13.95
N GLU A 311 -10.99 -7.97 -13.92
CA GLU A 311 -12.13 -8.34 -14.78
C GLU A 311 -13.34 -7.44 -14.56
N ARG A 312 -13.52 -6.95 -13.33
CA ARG A 312 -14.56 -5.97 -12.94
C ARG A 312 -14.16 -4.51 -13.17
N GLY A 313 -13.03 -4.25 -13.84
CA GLY A 313 -12.60 -2.90 -14.22
C GLY A 313 -11.84 -2.12 -13.15
N THR A 314 -11.40 -2.79 -12.08
CA THR A 314 -10.63 -2.19 -10.97
C THR A 314 -9.15 -2.56 -11.05
N VAL A 315 -8.27 -1.57 -11.09
CA VAL A 315 -6.81 -1.79 -10.97
C VAL A 315 -6.41 -1.79 -9.50
N ILE A 316 -5.61 -2.77 -9.07
CA ILE A 316 -5.04 -2.81 -7.71
C ILE A 316 -3.59 -2.38 -7.75
N VAL A 317 -3.20 -1.47 -6.86
CA VAL A 317 -1.85 -0.98 -6.67
C VAL A 317 -1.45 -1.15 -5.21
N ALA A 318 -0.26 -1.71 -4.97
CA ALA A 318 0.23 -1.96 -3.62
C ALA A 318 1.71 -1.56 -3.44
N ALA A 319 2.05 -1.21 -2.20
CA ALA A 319 3.41 -0.86 -1.81
C ALA A 319 4.36 -2.06 -1.93
N ALA A 320 5.53 -1.86 -2.54
CA ALA A 320 6.49 -2.95 -2.69
C ALA A 320 7.07 -3.43 -1.33
N GLY A 321 7.02 -2.60 -0.29
CA GLY A 321 7.54 -2.91 1.04
C GLY A 321 8.83 -2.13 1.37
N ASN A 322 9.15 -2.02 2.67
CA ASN A 322 10.19 -1.15 3.21
C ASN A 322 11.25 -1.92 4.03
N ASP A 323 11.47 -3.19 3.71
CA ASP A 323 12.25 -4.12 4.52
C ASP A 323 13.74 -4.18 4.11
N SER A 324 14.07 -3.53 2.99
CA SER A 324 15.43 -3.51 2.45
C SER A 324 16.34 -2.56 3.22
N HIS A 325 17.63 -2.80 3.13
CA HIS A 325 18.68 -1.95 3.70
C HIS A 325 19.77 -1.79 2.64
N ARG A 326 19.44 -1.01 1.60
CA ARG A 326 20.25 -0.88 0.39
C ARG A 326 21.30 0.22 0.51
N PRO A 327 22.46 0.02 -0.13
CA PRO A 327 23.14 -1.26 -0.34
C PRO A 327 23.64 -1.83 1.01
N PRO A 328 23.82 -3.17 1.16
CA PRO A 328 23.77 -4.20 0.12
C PRO A 328 22.50 -5.06 0.11
N GLU A 329 21.59 -4.91 1.08
CA GLU A 329 20.53 -5.89 1.30
C GLU A 329 19.23 -5.49 0.60
N ILE A 330 18.77 -6.36 -0.30
CA ILE A 330 17.49 -6.23 -0.99
C ILE A 330 16.56 -7.32 -0.48
N ARG A 331 15.38 -6.92 0.00
CA ARG A 331 14.30 -7.84 0.37
C ARG A 331 13.32 -8.00 -0.80
N PRO A 332 12.64 -9.15 -0.90
CA PRO A 332 11.59 -9.37 -1.90
C PRO A 332 10.44 -8.38 -1.75
N VAL A 333 9.78 -8.08 -2.85
CA VAL A 333 8.48 -7.37 -2.83
C VAL A 333 7.53 -8.07 -1.85
N SER A 334 6.91 -7.29 -0.99
CA SER A 334 6.00 -7.75 0.06
C SER A 334 4.66 -8.19 -0.50
N ARG A 335 3.93 -9.02 0.24
CA ARG A 335 2.54 -9.37 -0.12
C ARG A 335 1.59 -8.28 0.37
N PRO A 336 0.49 -7.97 -0.35
CA PRO A 336 0.03 -8.62 -1.57
C PRO A 336 0.66 -8.07 -2.86
N ALA A 337 1.54 -7.07 -2.79
CA ALA A 337 2.17 -6.48 -3.99
C ALA A 337 2.94 -7.49 -4.85
N ASN A 338 3.38 -8.62 -4.26
CA ASN A 338 4.07 -9.67 -4.99
C ASN A 338 3.19 -10.55 -5.90
N CYS A 339 1.86 -10.36 -5.89
CA CYS A 339 0.95 -11.02 -6.81
C CYS A 339 1.08 -10.40 -8.23
N PRO A 340 1.28 -11.20 -9.30
CA PRO A 340 1.41 -10.70 -10.67
C PRO A 340 0.28 -9.78 -11.16
N SER A 341 -0.94 -10.00 -10.67
CA SER A 341 -2.10 -9.18 -11.03
C SER A 341 -2.15 -7.82 -10.32
N ILE A 342 -1.36 -7.62 -9.26
CA ILE A 342 -1.28 -6.37 -8.49
C ILE A 342 -0.08 -5.53 -8.98
N LEU A 343 -0.26 -4.21 -9.12
CA LEU A 343 0.83 -3.30 -9.45
C LEU A 343 1.69 -2.99 -8.22
N ALA A 344 2.88 -3.59 -8.13
CA ALA A 344 3.89 -3.29 -7.11
C ALA A 344 4.62 -1.98 -7.41
N VAL A 345 4.68 -1.10 -6.41
CA VAL A 345 5.28 0.24 -6.53
C VAL A 345 6.50 0.38 -5.63
N SER A 346 7.66 0.66 -6.25
CA SER A 346 8.89 0.99 -5.52
C SER A 346 9.01 2.49 -5.24
N ALA A 347 9.79 2.83 -4.21
CA ALA A 347 9.95 4.20 -3.74
C ALA A 347 11.24 4.83 -4.28
N LEU A 348 11.11 6.01 -4.88
CA LEU A 348 12.24 6.86 -5.28
C LEU A 348 12.42 8.04 -4.33
N ASP A 349 13.65 8.55 -4.29
CA ASP A 349 13.96 9.85 -3.72
C ASP A 349 14.08 10.96 -4.78
N LYS A 350 14.39 12.18 -4.34
CA LYS A 350 14.53 13.36 -5.20
C LYS A 350 15.64 13.24 -6.25
N ALA A 351 16.62 12.35 -6.03
CA ALA A 351 17.67 12.05 -6.99
C ALA A 351 17.25 10.98 -8.02
N LEU A 352 15.97 10.56 -7.99
CA LEU A 352 15.43 9.47 -8.81
C LEU A 352 16.17 8.16 -8.60
N THR A 353 16.64 7.93 -7.37
CA THR A 353 17.27 6.67 -6.97
C THR A 353 16.32 5.86 -6.10
N PRO A 354 16.34 4.51 -6.20
CA PRO A 354 15.59 3.65 -5.29
C PRO A 354 15.96 3.96 -3.84
N SER A 355 14.95 4.25 -3.03
CA SER A 355 15.13 4.55 -1.62
C SER A 355 15.74 3.36 -0.89
N PHE A 356 16.58 3.62 0.11
CA PHE A 356 17.35 2.57 0.78
C PHE A 356 16.47 1.44 1.36
N PHE A 357 15.25 1.78 1.79
CA PHE A 357 14.28 0.85 2.37
C PHE A 357 13.47 0.06 1.32
N SER A 358 13.39 0.52 0.08
CA SER A 358 12.44 -0.01 -0.91
C SER A 358 12.75 -1.46 -1.27
N ASN A 359 11.78 -2.36 -1.18
CA ASN A 359 11.95 -3.75 -1.62
C ASN A 359 12.15 -3.86 -3.14
N GLY A 360 12.63 -5.02 -3.60
CA GLY A 360 12.98 -5.27 -4.99
C GLY A 360 12.51 -6.63 -5.50
N GLY A 361 12.33 -6.71 -6.81
CA GLY A 361 11.85 -7.90 -7.50
C GLY A 361 12.92 -8.95 -7.68
N ILE A 362 13.16 -9.72 -6.62
CA ILE A 362 14.23 -10.73 -6.56
C ILE A 362 13.72 -12.18 -6.54
N ASN A 363 12.40 -12.41 -6.51
CA ASN A 363 11.81 -13.76 -6.48
C ASN A 363 11.50 -14.33 -7.90
N GLY A 364 11.24 -13.48 -8.90
CA GLY A 364 11.23 -13.84 -10.33
C GLY A 364 10.12 -14.79 -10.83
N GLN A 365 9.18 -15.19 -9.97
CA GLN A 365 7.98 -15.96 -10.32
C GLN A 365 6.76 -15.27 -9.70
N GLY A 366 6.58 -13.98 -10.04
CA GLY A 366 5.84 -13.05 -9.19
C GLY A 366 6.78 -12.34 -8.21
N GLY A 367 6.34 -11.20 -7.71
CA GLY A 367 7.16 -10.33 -6.89
C GLY A 367 8.01 -9.34 -7.67
N GLU A 368 7.73 -9.09 -8.94
CA GLU A 368 8.39 -8.03 -9.71
C GLU A 368 7.97 -6.64 -9.20
N VAL A 369 8.86 -5.65 -9.35
CA VAL A 369 8.46 -4.24 -9.26
C VAL A 369 7.88 -3.85 -10.61
N ASN A 370 6.67 -3.28 -10.64
CA ASN A 370 6.06 -2.86 -11.90
C ASN A 370 6.45 -1.43 -12.27
N ILE A 371 6.49 -0.52 -11.30
CA ILE A 371 6.76 0.90 -11.55
C ILE A 371 7.38 1.58 -10.32
N ALA A 372 8.14 2.64 -10.54
CA ALA A 372 8.75 3.44 -9.49
C ALA A 372 8.05 4.80 -9.37
N ALA A 373 7.83 5.26 -8.15
CA ALA A 373 7.19 6.55 -7.90
C ALA A 373 7.81 7.28 -6.69
N PRO A 374 7.55 8.60 -6.53
CA PRO A 374 8.04 9.38 -5.40
C PRO A 374 7.62 8.79 -4.04
N GLY A 375 8.58 8.35 -3.22
CA GLY A 375 8.29 7.67 -1.95
C GLY A 375 9.13 8.13 -0.77
N ARG A 376 10.15 8.97 -0.96
CA ARG A 376 10.93 9.57 0.14
C ARG A 376 10.61 11.04 0.30
N ASP A 377 10.48 11.49 1.54
CA ASP A 377 10.21 12.88 1.90
C ASP A 377 8.97 13.43 1.16
N VAL A 378 7.87 12.69 1.22
CA VAL A 378 6.60 13.05 0.57
C VAL A 378 5.73 13.84 1.52
N HIS A 379 5.43 15.09 1.15
CA HIS A 379 4.52 15.98 1.86
C HIS A 379 3.05 15.68 1.49
N SER A 380 2.19 15.48 2.48
CA SER A 380 0.74 15.29 2.29
C SER A 380 -0.06 15.66 3.55
N ALA A 381 -1.38 15.50 3.49
CA ALA A 381 -2.31 15.72 4.58
C ALA A 381 -1.99 14.88 5.83
N ALA A 382 -2.30 15.42 7.00
CA ALA A 382 -2.19 14.76 8.30
C ALA A 382 -3.47 15.00 9.12
N PRO A 383 -3.88 14.08 10.00
CA PRO A 383 -5.06 14.27 10.85
C PRO A 383 -5.02 15.58 11.66
N GLY A 384 -6.19 16.15 11.92
CA GLY A 384 -6.34 17.44 12.58
C GLY A 384 -6.24 18.63 11.62
N GLY A 385 -6.40 18.40 10.32
CA GLY A 385 -6.30 19.43 9.28
C GLY A 385 -4.88 19.93 8.99
N GLY A 386 -3.87 19.15 9.37
CA GLY A 386 -2.45 19.49 9.25
C GLY A 386 -1.78 18.85 8.03
N TYR A 387 -0.45 18.93 8.00
CA TYR A 387 0.38 18.35 6.95
C TYR A 387 1.61 17.70 7.55
N GLN A 388 2.09 16.63 6.93
CA GLN A 388 3.31 15.94 7.36
C GLN A 388 4.10 15.37 6.19
N VAL A 389 5.39 15.13 6.45
CA VAL A 389 6.33 14.53 5.51
C VAL A 389 6.63 13.11 5.96
N MET A 390 6.43 12.13 5.08
CA MET A 390 6.64 10.71 5.36
C MET A 390 7.45 10.05 4.25
N SER A 391 8.15 8.97 4.60
CA SER A 391 8.90 8.15 3.64
C SER A 391 8.49 6.69 3.72
N GLY A 392 8.27 6.09 2.56
CA GLY A 392 7.91 4.69 2.38
C GLY A 392 7.43 4.40 0.96
N THR A 393 7.46 3.13 0.55
CA THR A 393 6.71 2.67 -0.63
C THR A 393 5.22 2.97 -0.49
N SER A 394 4.71 3.04 0.74
CA SER A 394 3.39 3.59 1.08
C SER A 394 3.08 4.96 0.50
N MET A 395 4.08 5.84 0.34
CA MET A 395 3.89 7.18 -0.24
C MET A 395 4.04 7.18 -1.76
N ALA A 396 4.74 6.18 -2.32
CA ALA A 396 4.86 5.98 -3.76
C ALA A 396 3.56 5.44 -4.37
N THR A 397 2.95 4.45 -3.71
CA THR A 397 1.68 3.81 -4.12
C THR A 397 0.53 4.78 -4.43
N PRO A 398 0.20 5.78 -3.58
CA PRO A 398 -0.88 6.72 -3.87
C PRO A 398 -0.58 7.67 -5.03
N HIS A 399 0.68 7.95 -5.37
CA HIS A 399 0.99 8.69 -6.59
C HIS A 399 0.54 7.91 -7.84
N VAL A 400 0.82 6.60 -7.87
CA VAL A 400 0.37 5.71 -8.96
C VAL A 400 -1.15 5.63 -9.01
N ALA A 401 -1.82 5.55 -7.86
CA ALA A 401 -3.28 5.52 -7.82
C ALA A 401 -3.91 6.81 -8.37
N GLY A 402 -3.33 7.97 -8.03
CA GLY A 402 -3.73 9.26 -8.60
C GLY A 402 -3.52 9.31 -10.12
N VAL A 403 -2.37 8.88 -10.64
CA VAL A 403 -2.10 8.87 -12.09
C VAL A 403 -3.04 7.92 -12.82
N LEU A 404 -3.34 6.74 -12.27
CA LEU A 404 -4.33 5.83 -12.85
C LEU A 404 -5.72 6.48 -12.93
N ALA A 405 -6.08 7.33 -11.96
CA ALA A 405 -7.33 8.08 -12.04
C ALA A 405 -7.30 9.15 -13.16
N LEU A 406 -6.16 9.80 -13.38
CA LEU A 406 -5.99 10.70 -14.53
C LEU A 406 -6.11 9.93 -15.86
N LEU A 407 -5.48 8.77 -15.97
CA LEU A 407 -5.57 7.90 -17.16
C LEU A 407 -6.99 7.38 -17.39
N ALA A 408 -7.72 7.03 -16.32
CA ALA A 408 -9.11 6.60 -16.40
C ALA A 408 -10.05 7.76 -16.80
N GLN A 409 -9.76 9.00 -16.40
CA GLN A 409 -10.46 10.19 -16.89
C GLN A 409 -10.20 10.41 -18.38
N ALA A 410 -8.96 10.26 -18.84
CA ALA A 410 -8.59 10.39 -20.24
C ALA A 410 -9.21 9.29 -21.11
N ASN A 411 -9.39 8.09 -20.55
CA ASN A 411 -9.88 6.91 -21.26
C ASN A 411 -11.02 6.22 -20.46
N PRO A 412 -12.23 6.81 -20.42
CA PRO A 412 -13.31 6.31 -19.56
C PRO A 412 -13.69 4.84 -19.81
N ASN A 413 -13.60 4.40 -21.07
CA ASN A 413 -13.98 3.06 -21.52
C ASN A 413 -12.82 2.05 -21.50
N ALA A 414 -11.59 2.46 -21.15
CA ALA A 414 -10.47 1.53 -21.07
C ALA A 414 -10.70 0.51 -19.95
N SER A 415 -10.42 -0.75 -20.24
CA SER A 415 -10.37 -1.82 -19.25
C SER A 415 -9.26 -1.58 -18.23
N ALA A 416 -9.34 -2.24 -17.07
CA ALA A 416 -8.29 -2.17 -16.06
C ALA A 416 -6.93 -2.65 -16.60
N ALA A 417 -6.93 -3.68 -17.46
CA ALA A 417 -5.72 -4.18 -18.11
C ALA A 417 -5.09 -3.14 -19.04
N GLU A 418 -5.89 -2.46 -19.86
CA GLU A 418 -5.42 -1.38 -20.73
C GLU A 418 -4.86 -0.19 -19.93
N LEU A 419 -5.49 0.17 -18.80
CA LEU A 419 -4.94 1.19 -17.91
C LEU A 419 -3.59 0.80 -17.32
N LYS A 420 -3.41 -0.46 -16.88
CA LYS A 420 -2.11 -0.97 -16.40
C LYS A 420 -1.05 -0.86 -17.49
N VAL A 421 -1.38 -1.29 -18.71
CA VAL A 421 -0.46 -1.23 -19.86
C VAL A 421 -0.11 0.22 -20.19
N SER A 422 -1.09 1.11 -20.30
CA SER A 422 -0.88 2.53 -20.59
C SER A 422 0.03 3.19 -19.56
N LEU A 423 -0.18 2.91 -18.28
CA LEU A 423 0.64 3.41 -17.17
C LEU A 423 2.10 2.97 -17.33
N MET A 424 2.33 1.66 -17.51
CA MET A 424 3.69 1.09 -17.63
C MET A 424 4.40 1.55 -18.91
N SER A 425 3.69 1.65 -20.04
CA SER A 425 4.25 2.14 -21.30
C SER A 425 4.57 3.63 -21.29
N GLY A 426 3.88 4.40 -20.45
CA GLY A 426 4.10 5.84 -20.29
C GLY A 426 5.21 6.20 -19.30
N ALA A 427 5.78 5.22 -18.58
CA ALA A 427 6.83 5.45 -17.61
C ALA A 427 8.11 5.98 -18.28
N PHE A 428 8.81 6.90 -17.60
CA PHE A 428 10.11 7.38 -18.03
C PHE A 428 11.19 6.35 -17.66
N PRO A 429 11.93 5.78 -18.63
CA PRO A 429 12.94 4.76 -18.33
C PRO A 429 14.05 5.29 -17.42
N LEU A 430 14.42 4.49 -16.44
CA LEU A 430 15.50 4.79 -15.51
C LEU A 430 16.69 3.84 -15.74
N THR A 431 17.90 4.26 -15.34
CA THR A 431 19.13 3.47 -15.54
C THR A 431 19.34 2.39 -14.47
N GLN A 432 18.60 2.45 -13.36
CA GLN A 432 18.68 1.45 -12.31
C GLN A 432 18.09 0.10 -12.75
N PRO A 433 18.48 -1.02 -12.10
CA PRO A 433 18.01 -2.34 -12.48
C PRO A 433 16.48 -2.45 -12.48
N VAL A 434 15.91 -3.17 -13.45
CA VAL A 434 14.45 -3.41 -13.56
C VAL A 434 13.87 -3.99 -12.27
N ARG A 435 14.61 -4.84 -11.56
CA ARG A 435 14.19 -5.36 -10.25
C ARG A 435 13.93 -4.27 -9.19
N ASP A 436 14.46 -3.06 -9.37
CA ASP A 436 14.37 -1.97 -8.41
C ASP A 436 13.37 -0.88 -8.84
N VAL A 437 13.15 -0.72 -10.15
CA VAL A 437 12.34 0.39 -10.71
C VAL A 437 11.25 -0.03 -11.70
N GLY A 438 11.15 -1.32 -12.03
CA GLY A 438 10.18 -1.83 -13.00
C GLY A 438 10.30 -1.14 -14.35
N SER A 439 9.17 -0.64 -14.87
CA SER A 439 9.11 0.12 -16.12
C SER A 439 9.77 1.51 -16.04
N GLY A 440 10.16 1.98 -14.86
CA GLY A 440 10.81 3.28 -14.65
C GLY A 440 9.97 4.24 -13.80
N LEU A 441 10.26 5.53 -13.92
CA LEU A 441 9.58 6.59 -13.17
C LEU A 441 8.17 6.81 -13.73
N LEU A 442 7.17 6.73 -12.86
CA LEU A 442 5.78 7.09 -13.14
C LEU A 442 5.66 8.46 -13.83
N GLN A 443 4.84 8.57 -14.87
CA GLN A 443 4.52 9.83 -15.53
C GLN A 443 3.00 10.00 -15.66
N ALA A 444 2.51 11.19 -15.32
CA ALA A 444 1.12 11.60 -15.51
C ALA A 444 0.83 11.94 -16.98
N PRO A 445 -0.39 11.65 -17.48
CA PRO A 445 -0.80 11.97 -18.85
C PRO A 445 -1.02 13.47 -19.12
#